data_AF-F9UI37-F1
#
_entry.id   AF-F9UI37-F1
#
_cell.length_a   1.000
_cell.length_b   1.000
_cell.length_c   1.000
_cell.angle_alpha   90.00
_cell.angle_beta   90.00
_cell.angle_gamma   90.00
#
_symmetry.space_group_name_H-M   'P 1'
#
loop_
_entity.id
_entity.type
_entity.pdbx_description
1 polymer ?
#
loop_
_entity_poly.entity_id
_entity_poly.type
_entity_poly.pdbx_seq_one_letter_code
_entity_poly.pdbx_strand_id
1 'polypeptide(L)'
;MTRLSDLIRVDHSRRDAAIRLDDGLLAHAENLVDAFTPTHSSLAILWNVQKAVLANAPQQRRAMIWHGVYGSGKSHLGVLVGELLRRGMSSKAMHGFLDRLRNLGESKLAEALETTFHASNDADSRPYLVVTLYGSPAPTLQNSLLEGLYQTLISTPGLDPNEIMPKTEFNAALDRLKLILELHPDYRSRPLAHWSIQSAAFNPEELESQLLAFDPDALDAFKSWHPKVSAGALFDPQAFGGMGVTDAFLEAAMVLKREHGFNGIAVIWDEFGYAIENLVTIH
;
A
#
# COMPACT_ATOMS: atom_id res chain seq x y z
N MET A 1 -14.20 29.31 -44.78
CA MET A 1 -13.03 29.28 -43.87
C MET A 1 -13.30 28.22 -42.83
N THR A 2 -12.64 27.07 -42.94
CA THR A 2 -12.67 26.02 -41.91
C THR A 2 -11.96 26.55 -40.66
N ARG A 3 -12.66 26.55 -39.53
CA ARG A 3 -12.10 26.98 -38.24
C ARG A 3 -11.39 25.80 -37.58
N LEU A 4 -10.41 26.09 -36.74
CA LEU A 4 -9.65 25.06 -36.02
C LEU A 4 -10.57 24.12 -35.19
N SER A 5 -11.69 24.65 -34.71
CA SER A 5 -12.78 23.93 -34.04
C SER A 5 -13.42 22.82 -34.88
N ASP A 6 -13.31 22.92 -36.20
CA ASP A 6 -13.95 22.00 -37.15
C ASP A 6 -13.05 20.78 -37.42
N LEU A 7 -11.78 20.85 -36.99
CA LEU A 7 -10.76 19.81 -37.15
C LEU A 7 -10.36 19.16 -35.82
N ILE A 8 -10.62 19.82 -34.69
CA ILE A 8 -10.25 19.35 -33.36
C ILE A 8 -11.52 19.00 -32.57
N ARG A 9 -11.76 17.71 -32.38
CA ARG A 9 -12.68 17.24 -31.34
C ARG A 9 -11.91 17.13 -30.03
N VAL A 10 -12.14 18.06 -29.11
CA VAL A 10 -11.67 17.92 -27.73
C VAL A 10 -12.62 16.94 -27.05
N ASP A 11 -12.09 15.80 -26.61
CA ASP A 11 -12.85 14.85 -25.81
C ASP A 11 -13.19 15.52 -24.46
N HIS A 12 -14.49 15.75 -24.24
CA HIS A 12 -15.00 16.33 -23.00
C HIS A 12 -15.09 15.32 -21.86
N SER A 13 -14.65 14.07 -22.05
CA SER A 13 -14.27 13.22 -20.93
C SER A 13 -13.00 13.79 -20.29
N ARG A 14 -13.19 14.82 -19.46
CA ARG A 14 -12.22 15.21 -18.44
C ARG A 14 -11.98 13.96 -17.59
N ARG A 15 -10.99 13.16 -17.97
CA ARG A 15 -10.26 12.32 -17.05
C ARG A 15 -9.66 13.27 -16.03
N ASP A 16 -9.77 12.96 -14.75
CA ASP A 16 -9.02 13.70 -13.74
C ASP A 16 -7.57 13.77 -14.21
N ALA A 17 -7.06 15.00 -14.36
CA ALA A 17 -5.72 15.21 -14.93
C ALA A 17 -4.62 14.61 -14.02
N ALA A 18 -4.96 14.34 -12.76
CA ALA A 18 -4.13 13.62 -11.81
C ALA A 18 -4.54 12.14 -11.78
N ILE A 19 -3.60 11.25 -12.11
CA ILE A 19 -3.79 9.81 -11.95
C ILE A 19 -3.56 9.49 -10.48
N ARG A 20 -4.62 9.14 -9.77
CA ARG A 20 -4.53 8.49 -8.47
C ARG A 20 -4.18 7.02 -8.65
N LEU A 21 -3.15 6.55 -7.94
CA LEU A 21 -2.56 5.24 -8.17
C LEU A 21 -3.50 4.09 -7.81
N ASP A 22 -4.17 4.20 -6.67
CA ASP A 22 -5.21 3.32 -6.15
C ASP A 22 -6.37 3.19 -7.15
N ASP A 23 -6.97 4.30 -7.55
CA ASP A 23 -8.06 4.33 -8.54
C ASP A 23 -7.61 3.79 -9.90
N GLY A 24 -6.39 4.15 -10.30
CA GLY A 24 -5.77 3.71 -11.54
C GLY A 24 -5.62 2.20 -11.61
N LEU A 25 -5.14 1.56 -10.55
CA LEU A 25 -4.99 0.10 -10.49
C LEU A 25 -6.32 -0.65 -10.39
N LEU A 26 -7.29 -0.09 -9.67
CA LEU A 26 -8.58 -0.75 -9.45
C LEU A 26 -9.51 -0.67 -10.67
N ALA A 27 -9.65 0.51 -11.28
CA ALA A 27 -10.71 0.76 -12.28
C ALA A 27 -10.19 0.98 -13.70
N HIS A 28 -8.93 1.39 -13.87
CA HIS A 28 -8.45 1.97 -15.15
C HIS A 28 -7.11 1.40 -15.65
N ALA A 29 -6.62 0.32 -15.05
CA ALA A 29 -5.26 -0.16 -15.27
C ALA A 29 -4.97 -0.49 -16.75
N GLU A 30 -5.89 -1.20 -17.43
CA GLU A 30 -5.69 -1.57 -18.83
C GLU A 30 -5.61 -0.35 -19.76
N ASN A 31 -6.52 0.61 -19.58
CA ASN A 31 -6.54 1.84 -20.37
C ASN A 31 -5.29 2.69 -20.13
N LEU A 32 -4.86 2.78 -18.87
CA LEU A 32 -3.66 3.52 -18.50
C LEU A 32 -2.43 2.83 -19.09
N VAL A 33 -2.27 1.52 -18.94
CA VAL A 33 -1.10 0.84 -19.51
C VAL A 33 -1.08 0.95 -21.03
N ASP A 34 -2.23 0.81 -21.69
CA ASP A 34 -2.27 0.93 -23.15
C ASP A 34 -1.88 2.34 -23.64
N ALA A 35 -2.27 3.38 -22.89
CA ALA A 35 -1.90 4.76 -23.18
C ALA A 35 -0.47 5.15 -22.76
N PHE A 36 0.25 4.29 -22.03
CA PHE A 36 1.57 4.65 -21.50
C PHE A 36 2.61 4.72 -22.63
N THR A 37 3.30 5.86 -22.71
CA THR A 37 4.39 6.10 -23.67
C THR A 37 5.73 6.16 -22.92
N PRO A 38 6.65 5.20 -23.15
CA PRO A 38 7.94 5.17 -22.49
C PRO A 38 8.78 6.42 -22.76
N THR A 39 9.33 6.99 -21.69
CA THR A 39 10.43 7.97 -21.72
C THR A 39 11.73 7.29 -21.32
N HIS A 40 12.88 7.88 -21.64
CA HIS A 40 14.19 7.38 -21.23
C HIS A 40 14.27 7.14 -19.70
N SER A 41 13.70 8.05 -18.89
CA SER A 41 13.64 7.88 -17.44
C SER A 41 12.78 6.69 -17.01
N SER A 42 11.63 6.49 -17.65
CA SER A 42 10.78 5.33 -17.34
C SER A 42 11.43 4.00 -17.73
N LEU A 43 12.19 3.96 -18.83
CA LEU A 43 12.93 2.77 -19.24
C LEU A 43 14.00 2.40 -18.20
N ALA A 44 14.73 3.39 -17.68
CA ALA A 44 15.70 3.17 -16.60
C ALA A 44 15.03 2.64 -15.32
N ILE A 45 13.85 3.18 -14.97
CA ILE A 45 13.07 2.70 -13.81
C ILE A 45 12.62 1.26 -14.03
N LEU A 46 12.09 0.90 -15.21
CA LEU A 46 11.66 -0.46 -15.50
C LEU A 46 12.81 -1.48 -15.41
N TRP A 47 14.01 -1.11 -15.88
CA TRP A 47 15.21 -1.92 -15.66
C TRP A 47 15.54 -2.11 -14.19
N ASN A 48 15.41 -1.05 -13.38
CA ASN A 48 15.66 -1.15 -11.95
C ASN A 48 14.63 -2.03 -11.27
N VAL A 49 13.34 -1.88 -11.59
CA VAL A 49 12.24 -2.72 -11.07
C VAL A 49 12.50 -4.19 -11.41
N GLN A 50 12.79 -4.49 -12.67
CA GLN A 50 13.13 -5.84 -13.12
C GLN A 50 14.30 -6.43 -12.31
N LYS A 51 15.38 -5.67 -12.13
CA LYS A 51 16.55 -6.12 -11.36
C LYS A 51 16.28 -6.26 -9.86
N ALA A 52 15.35 -5.48 -9.32
CA ALA A 52 15.04 -5.46 -7.89
C ALA A 52 14.23 -6.68 -7.46
N VAL A 53 13.40 -7.23 -8.34
CA VAL A 53 12.56 -8.40 -8.03
C VAL A 53 13.32 -9.73 -8.14
N LEU A 54 14.49 -9.75 -8.79
CA LEU A 54 15.31 -10.95 -8.91
C LEU A 54 15.71 -11.52 -7.53
N ALA A 55 15.79 -12.85 -7.44
CA ALA A 55 16.07 -13.55 -6.17
C ALA A 55 17.42 -13.15 -5.54
N ASN A 56 18.44 -12.89 -6.38
CA ASN A 56 19.77 -12.48 -5.95
C ASN A 56 19.94 -10.96 -5.83
N ALA A 57 18.87 -10.17 -5.97
CA ALA A 57 18.98 -8.73 -5.88
C ALA A 57 19.32 -8.29 -4.45
N PRO A 58 20.34 -7.44 -4.26
CA PRO A 58 20.71 -6.92 -2.94
C PRO A 58 19.58 -6.05 -2.37
N GLN A 59 19.44 -6.04 -1.05
CA GLN A 59 18.36 -5.32 -0.35
C GLN A 59 18.27 -3.84 -0.73
N GLN A 60 19.42 -3.18 -0.94
CA GLN A 60 19.48 -1.76 -1.29
C GLN A 60 18.87 -1.42 -2.66
N ARG A 61 18.66 -2.42 -3.54
CA ARG A 61 17.99 -2.23 -4.83
C ARG A 61 16.47 -2.36 -4.75
N ARG A 62 15.93 -2.84 -3.63
CA ARG A 62 14.48 -3.09 -3.46
C ARG A 62 13.71 -1.85 -3.01
N ALA A 63 14.41 -0.78 -2.64
CA ALA A 63 13.83 0.53 -2.36
C ALA A 63 14.27 1.53 -3.45
N MET A 64 13.32 2.29 -3.98
CA MET A 64 13.56 3.29 -5.02
C MET A 64 12.72 4.54 -4.75
N ILE A 65 13.30 5.70 -5.00
CA ILE A 65 12.58 6.99 -4.98
C ILE A 65 12.58 7.53 -6.40
N TRP A 66 11.39 7.71 -6.98
CA TRP A 66 11.23 8.31 -8.30
C TRP A 66 10.94 9.80 -8.15
N HIS A 67 11.92 10.64 -8.48
CA HIS A 67 11.75 12.10 -8.47
C HIS A 67 11.47 12.64 -9.86
N GLY A 68 10.67 13.71 -9.95
CA GLY A 68 10.37 14.39 -11.20
C GLY A 68 9.28 15.44 -11.02
N VAL A 69 9.24 16.43 -11.90
CA VAL A 69 8.25 17.51 -11.87
C VAL A 69 6.82 16.99 -11.96
N TYR A 70 5.84 17.78 -11.50
CA TYR A 70 4.42 17.46 -11.70
C TYR A 70 4.12 17.25 -13.19
N GLY A 71 3.30 16.25 -13.52
CA GLY A 71 2.98 15.91 -14.90
C GLY A 71 4.05 15.11 -15.67
N SER A 72 5.16 14.71 -15.03
CA SER A 72 6.21 13.85 -15.65
C SER A 72 5.79 12.39 -15.89
N GLY A 73 4.55 12.00 -15.54
CA GLY A 73 4.04 10.65 -15.74
C GLY A 73 4.42 9.63 -14.65
N LYS A 74 4.89 10.07 -13.47
CA LYS A 74 5.29 9.17 -12.37
C LYS A 74 4.14 8.29 -11.87
N SER A 75 2.97 8.85 -11.57
CA SER A 75 1.82 8.07 -11.11
C SER A 75 1.31 7.13 -12.21
N HIS A 76 1.41 7.54 -13.48
CA HIS A 76 1.13 6.66 -14.63
C HIS A 76 2.08 5.47 -14.71
N LEU A 77 3.38 5.71 -14.52
CA LEU A 77 4.39 4.65 -14.40
C LEU A 77 4.14 3.76 -13.17
N GLY A 78 3.66 4.34 -12.07
CA GLY A 78 3.24 3.62 -10.87
C GLY A 78 2.12 2.62 -11.18
N VAL A 79 1.11 3.01 -11.96
CA VAL A 79 0.04 2.10 -12.39
C VAL A 79 0.59 0.98 -13.28
N LEU A 80 1.48 1.31 -14.22
CA LEU A 80 2.13 0.30 -15.07
C LEU A 80 2.95 -0.71 -14.25
N VAL A 81 3.78 -0.24 -13.33
CA VAL A 81 4.62 -1.09 -12.46
C VAL A 81 3.75 -1.89 -11.49
N GLY A 82 2.72 -1.28 -10.92
CA GLY A 82 1.75 -1.99 -10.07
C GLY A 82 1.07 -3.11 -10.84
N GLU A 83 0.59 -2.85 -12.07
CA GLU A 83 -0.02 -3.87 -12.94
C GLU A 83 0.93 -5.02 -13.24
N LEU A 84 2.17 -4.69 -13.61
CA LEU A 84 3.23 -5.63 -13.89
C LEU A 84 3.54 -6.53 -12.68
N LEU A 85 3.57 -5.96 -11.47
CA LEU A 85 3.84 -6.69 -10.24
C LEU A 85 2.69 -7.59 -9.80
N ARG A 86 1.44 -7.13 -9.93
CA ARG A 86 0.26 -7.89 -9.46
C ARG A 86 -0.23 -8.95 -10.45
N ARG A 87 -0.04 -8.73 -11.76
CA ARG A 87 -0.63 -9.55 -12.83
C ARG A 87 0.35 -9.95 -13.92
N GLY A 88 1.58 -9.46 -13.92
CA GLY A 88 2.57 -9.79 -14.96
C GLY A 88 2.05 -9.55 -16.37
N MET A 89 2.45 -10.40 -17.32
CA MET A 89 2.03 -10.31 -18.73
C MET A 89 0.63 -10.90 -19.01
N SER A 90 -0.34 -10.66 -18.13
CA SER A 90 -1.69 -11.27 -18.27
C SER A 90 -2.66 -10.53 -19.17
N SER A 91 -2.42 -9.25 -19.46
CA SER A 91 -3.39 -8.40 -20.16
C SER A 91 -2.95 -8.10 -21.59
N LYS A 92 -3.92 -7.85 -22.47
CA LYS A 92 -3.65 -7.38 -23.83
C LYS A 92 -2.89 -6.05 -23.83
N ALA A 93 -3.19 -5.17 -22.87
CA ALA A 93 -2.48 -3.91 -22.69
C ALA A 93 -0.99 -4.11 -22.40
N MET A 94 -0.62 -5.13 -21.60
CA MET A 94 0.78 -5.47 -21.31
C MET A 94 1.52 -5.94 -22.55
N HIS A 95 0.90 -6.81 -23.36
CA HIS A 95 1.48 -7.24 -24.63
C HIS A 95 1.67 -6.07 -25.60
N GLY A 96 0.67 -5.19 -25.72
CA GLY A 96 0.79 -3.97 -26.51
C GLY A 96 1.91 -3.05 -26.02
N PHE A 97 2.11 -2.97 -24.70
CA PHE A 97 3.24 -2.25 -24.11
C PHE A 97 4.60 -2.88 -24.47
N LEU A 98 4.74 -4.21 -24.41
CA LEU A 98 5.96 -4.89 -24.85
C LEU A 98 6.27 -4.64 -26.33
N ASP A 99 5.25 -4.66 -27.19
CA ASP A 99 5.42 -4.37 -28.62
C ASP A 99 5.86 -2.93 -28.84
N ARG A 100 5.33 -1.97 -28.07
CA ARG A 100 5.81 -0.58 -28.09
C ARG A 100 7.28 -0.49 -27.67
N LEU A 101 7.72 -1.20 -26.63
CA LEU A 101 9.14 -1.26 -26.26
C LEU A 101 10.01 -1.81 -27.39
N ARG A 102 9.60 -2.92 -28.02
CA ARG A 102 10.32 -3.54 -29.15
C ARG A 102 10.45 -2.56 -30.32
N ASN A 103 9.37 -1.85 -30.67
CA ASN A 103 9.35 -0.84 -31.73
C ASN A 103 10.23 0.38 -31.44
N LEU A 104 10.46 0.69 -30.16
CA LEU A 104 11.40 1.74 -29.72
C LEU A 104 12.86 1.28 -29.67
N GLY A 105 13.16 0.02 -30.04
CA GLY A 105 14.50 -0.56 -29.97
C GLY A 105 14.85 -1.19 -28.62
N GLU A 106 13.92 -1.21 -27.66
CA GLU A 106 14.12 -1.72 -26.29
C GLU A 106 13.78 -3.21 -26.16
N SER A 107 14.14 -4.01 -27.16
CA SER A 107 13.79 -5.44 -27.22
C SER A 107 14.36 -6.24 -26.04
N LYS A 108 15.56 -5.87 -25.56
CA LYS A 108 16.19 -6.50 -24.39
C LYS A 108 15.41 -6.26 -23.09
N LEU A 109 14.87 -5.05 -22.93
CA LEU A 109 14.03 -4.74 -21.78
C LEU A 109 12.71 -5.50 -21.89
N ALA A 110 12.09 -5.52 -23.07
CA ALA A 110 10.83 -6.24 -23.29
C ALA A 110 10.98 -7.73 -22.92
N GLU A 111 12.03 -8.39 -23.41
CA GLU A 111 12.35 -9.80 -23.09
C GLU A 111 12.64 -9.99 -21.58
N ALA A 112 13.40 -9.09 -20.97
CA ALA A 112 13.69 -9.16 -19.53
C ALA A 112 12.42 -9.02 -18.69
N LEU A 113 11.49 -8.14 -19.06
CA LEU A 113 10.20 -8.01 -18.37
C LEU A 113 9.32 -9.25 -18.57
N GLU A 114 9.23 -9.74 -19.80
CA GLU A 114 8.41 -10.92 -20.16
C GLU A 114 8.88 -12.19 -19.43
N THR A 115 10.19 -12.38 -19.30
CA THR A 115 10.79 -13.52 -18.58
C THR A 115 10.80 -13.36 -17.06
N THR A 116 10.61 -12.15 -16.54
CA THR A 116 10.57 -11.89 -15.09
C THR A 116 9.15 -11.90 -14.53
N PHE A 117 8.17 -11.42 -15.31
CA PHE A 117 6.80 -11.20 -14.87
C PHE A 117 5.80 -12.05 -15.66
N HIS A 118 5.76 -13.34 -15.33
CA HIS A 118 4.89 -14.31 -16.01
C HIS A 118 3.39 -13.96 -15.91
N ALA A 119 2.64 -14.32 -16.95
CA ALA A 119 1.18 -14.21 -16.95
C ALA A 119 0.55 -15.07 -15.84
N SER A 120 -0.61 -14.69 -15.30
CA SER A 120 -1.25 -15.33 -14.14
C SER A 120 -1.70 -16.77 -14.39
N ASN A 121 -1.80 -17.19 -15.66
CA ASN A 121 -2.10 -18.57 -16.04
C ASN A 121 -0.84 -19.44 -16.22
N ASP A 122 0.35 -18.86 -16.06
CA ASP A 122 1.63 -19.57 -16.08
C ASP A 122 1.89 -20.26 -14.73
N ALA A 123 2.42 -21.48 -14.75
CA ALA A 123 2.74 -22.25 -13.55
C ALA A 123 3.85 -21.58 -12.71
N ASP A 124 4.72 -20.82 -13.35
CA ASP A 124 5.82 -20.08 -12.72
C ASP A 124 5.39 -18.67 -12.29
N SER A 125 4.14 -18.27 -12.51
CA SER A 125 3.62 -16.98 -12.08
C SER A 125 3.60 -16.85 -10.56
N ARG A 126 4.28 -15.82 -10.07
CA ARG A 126 4.32 -15.46 -8.65
C ARG A 126 4.07 -13.95 -8.54
N PRO A 127 2.82 -13.50 -8.34
CA PRO A 127 2.50 -12.08 -8.25
C PRO A 127 3.00 -11.49 -6.93
N TYR A 128 3.11 -10.17 -6.87
CA TYR A 128 3.30 -9.43 -5.63
C TYR A 128 1.97 -8.89 -5.11
N LEU A 129 1.82 -8.87 -3.79
CA LEU A 129 0.75 -8.11 -3.16
C LEU A 129 1.14 -6.63 -3.25
N VAL A 130 0.48 -5.88 -4.11
CA VAL A 130 0.77 -4.46 -4.34
C VAL A 130 0.00 -3.63 -3.33
N VAL A 131 0.71 -3.07 -2.35
CA VAL A 131 0.18 -2.16 -1.34
C VAL A 131 0.38 -0.73 -1.83
N THR A 132 -0.70 -0.03 -2.11
CA THR A 132 -0.65 1.39 -2.51
C THR A 132 -0.87 2.29 -1.32
N LEU A 133 -0.01 3.30 -1.17
CA LEU A 133 -0.16 4.35 -0.17
C LEU A 133 -0.29 5.70 -0.88
N TYR A 134 -1.27 6.50 -0.46
CA TYR A 134 -1.51 7.85 -0.95
C TYR A 134 -1.76 8.76 0.24
N GLY A 135 -1.04 9.89 0.33
CA GLY A 135 -1.32 10.97 1.29
C GLY A 135 -1.85 10.49 2.64
N SER A 136 -1.14 9.57 3.30
CA SER A 136 -1.68 8.88 4.47
C SER A 136 -1.93 9.89 5.59
N PRO A 137 -3.14 9.94 6.18
CA PRO A 137 -3.42 10.77 7.34
C PRO A 137 -2.78 10.19 8.61
N ALA A 138 -2.19 8.98 8.53
CA ALA A 138 -1.60 8.33 9.66
C ALA A 138 -0.44 9.18 10.23
N PRO A 139 -0.35 9.31 11.56
CA PRO A 139 0.62 10.16 12.24
C PRO A 139 2.06 9.69 12.05
N THR A 140 2.28 8.42 11.65
CA THR A 140 3.61 7.88 11.40
C THR A 140 3.66 7.01 10.14
N LEU A 141 4.85 6.95 9.54
CA LEU A 141 5.16 6.08 8.40
C LEU A 141 4.81 4.60 8.67
N GLN A 142 5.05 4.15 9.90
CA GLN A 142 4.88 2.75 10.32
C GLN A 142 3.39 2.38 10.35
N ASN A 143 2.56 3.31 10.80
CA ASN A 143 1.12 3.14 10.85
C ASN A 143 0.51 3.13 9.44
N SER A 144 0.94 4.04 8.54
CA SER A 144 0.51 4.01 7.14
C SER A 144 0.80 2.66 6.47
N LEU A 145 1.95 2.06 6.78
CA LEU A 145 2.34 0.76 6.23
C LEU A 145 1.42 -0.36 6.72
N LEU A 146 1.16 -0.44 8.03
CA LEU A 146 0.29 -1.48 8.59
C LEU A 146 -1.16 -1.35 8.11
N GLU A 147 -1.69 -0.13 8.14
CA GLU A 147 -3.03 0.17 7.64
C GLU A 147 -3.15 -0.20 6.15
N GLY A 148 -2.20 0.24 5.32
CA GLY A 148 -2.21 -0.07 3.88
C GLY A 148 -2.12 -1.57 3.60
N LEU A 149 -1.29 -2.30 4.35
CA LEU A 149 -1.22 -3.76 4.23
C LEU A 149 -2.56 -4.41 4.59
N TYR A 150 -3.14 -4.03 5.72
CA TYR A 150 -4.43 -4.54 6.18
C TYR A 150 -5.56 -4.31 5.16
N GLN A 151 -5.69 -3.07 4.67
CA GLN A 151 -6.70 -2.72 3.66
C GLN A 151 -6.49 -3.47 2.34
N THR A 152 -5.23 -3.69 1.95
CA THR A 152 -4.89 -4.45 0.74
C THR A 152 -5.26 -5.93 0.91
N LEU A 153 -5.02 -6.52 2.09
CA LEU A 153 -5.40 -7.89 2.39
C LEU A 153 -6.92 -8.08 2.37
N ILE A 154 -7.69 -7.19 3.00
CA ILE A 154 -9.17 -7.26 3.00
C ILE A 154 -9.75 -7.15 1.58
N SER A 155 -9.20 -6.25 0.78
CA SER A 155 -9.70 -6.00 -0.58
C SER A 155 -9.25 -7.03 -1.61
N THR A 156 -8.28 -7.89 -1.26
CA THR A 156 -7.78 -8.95 -2.15
C THR A 156 -8.54 -10.26 -1.91
N PRO A 157 -9.27 -10.79 -2.92
CA PRO A 157 -10.03 -12.02 -2.75
C PRO A 157 -9.16 -13.22 -2.35
N GLY A 158 -9.61 -13.98 -1.35
CA GLY A 158 -8.94 -15.20 -0.88
C GLY A 158 -7.80 -14.98 0.12
N LEU A 159 -7.63 -13.74 0.61
CA LEU A 159 -6.70 -13.42 1.69
C LEU A 159 -7.48 -13.04 2.96
N ASP A 160 -7.05 -13.55 4.11
CA ASP A 160 -7.56 -13.14 5.42
C ASP A 160 -6.42 -12.48 6.22
N PRO A 161 -6.56 -11.19 6.59
CA PRO A 161 -5.56 -10.53 7.44
C PRO A 161 -5.27 -11.27 8.75
N ASN A 162 -6.23 -12.00 9.31
CA ASN A 162 -6.03 -12.73 10.57
C ASN A 162 -5.14 -13.96 10.42
N GLU A 163 -5.06 -14.54 9.22
CA GLU A 163 -4.18 -15.67 8.91
C GLU A 163 -2.78 -15.20 8.48
N ILE A 164 -2.72 -14.02 7.85
CA ILE A 164 -1.51 -13.52 7.19
C ILE A 164 -0.70 -12.56 8.06
N MET A 165 -1.34 -11.60 8.74
CA MET A 165 -0.64 -10.64 9.57
C MET A 165 -0.38 -11.25 10.95
N PRO A 166 0.84 -11.13 11.48
CA PRO A 166 1.07 -11.54 12.84
C PRO A 166 0.48 -10.54 13.82
N LYS A 167 0.50 -10.90 15.10
CA LYS A 167 0.11 -10.01 16.19
C LYS A 167 1.00 -8.76 16.20
N THR A 168 0.40 -7.59 16.00
CA THR A 168 1.05 -6.27 16.04
C THR A 168 0.73 -5.54 17.36
N GLU A 169 1.24 -4.31 17.52
CA GLU A 169 0.86 -3.47 18.65
C GLU A 169 -0.65 -3.14 18.70
N PHE A 170 -1.32 -3.07 17.55
CA PHE A 170 -2.76 -2.88 17.46
C PHE A 170 -3.51 -4.09 18.03
N ASN A 171 -3.08 -5.30 17.67
CA ASN A 171 -3.65 -6.52 18.21
C ASN A 171 -3.39 -6.66 19.72
N ALA A 172 -2.18 -6.31 20.17
CA ALA A 172 -1.86 -6.29 21.59
C ALA A 172 -2.72 -5.28 22.37
N ALA A 173 -2.95 -4.09 21.81
CA ALA A 173 -3.83 -3.08 22.38
C ALA A 173 -5.29 -3.57 22.43
N LEU A 174 -5.76 -4.17 21.35
CA LEU A 174 -7.10 -4.74 21.23
C LEU A 174 -7.35 -5.85 22.25
N ASP A 175 -6.43 -6.80 22.40
CA ASP A 175 -6.54 -7.88 23.39
C ASP A 175 -6.57 -7.32 24.81
N ARG A 176 -5.71 -6.33 25.08
CA ARG A 176 -5.66 -5.68 26.38
C ARG A 176 -6.92 -4.88 26.67
N LEU A 177 -7.46 -4.19 25.68
CA LEU A 177 -8.73 -3.48 25.75
C LEU A 177 -9.87 -4.46 26.09
N LYS A 178 -10.00 -5.54 25.32
CA LYS A 178 -11.01 -6.58 25.55
C LYS A 178 -10.94 -7.15 26.96
N LEU A 179 -9.75 -7.50 27.44
CA LEU A 179 -9.54 -8.00 28.80
C LEU A 179 -9.98 -6.98 29.87
N ILE A 180 -9.68 -5.70 29.69
CA ILE A 180 -10.12 -4.66 30.63
C ILE A 180 -11.65 -4.53 30.61
N LEU A 181 -12.27 -4.59 29.43
CA LEU A 181 -13.73 -4.48 29.28
C LEU A 181 -14.47 -5.72 29.82
N GLU A 182 -13.84 -6.89 29.80
CA GLU A 182 -14.37 -8.09 30.47
C GLU A 182 -14.39 -7.93 31.99
N LEU A 183 -13.33 -7.35 32.57
CA LEU A 183 -13.21 -7.11 34.01
C LEU A 183 -14.06 -5.91 34.47
N HIS A 184 -14.23 -4.91 33.60
CA HIS A 184 -14.96 -3.67 33.86
C HIS A 184 -15.94 -3.37 32.71
N PRO A 185 -17.07 -4.11 32.62
CA PRO A 185 -18.04 -3.91 31.54
C PRO A 185 -18.65 -2.51 31.50
N ASP A 186 -18.68 -1.80 32.63
CA ASP A 186 -19.20 -0.43 32.73
C ASP A 186 -18.36 0.60 31.95
N TYR A 187 -17.15 0.24 31.52
CA TYR A 187 -16.31 1.11 30.69
C TYR A 187 -16.71 1.10 29.22
N ARG A 188 -17.33 0.02 28.72
CA ARG A 188 -17.52 -0.26 27.29
C ARG A 188 -18.19 0.89 26.53
N SER A 189 -19.25 1.46 27.10
CA SER A 189 -20.03 2.56 26.51
C SER A 189 -19.70 3.92 27.13
N ARG A 190 -18.79 3.99 28.09
CA ARG A 190 -18.47 5.25 28.77
C ARG A 190 -17.68 6.16 27.82
N PRO A 191 -18.07 7.43 27.65
CA PRO A 191 -17.37 8.33 26.76
C PRO A 191 -15.90 8.49 27.15
N LEU A 192 -14.97 8.47 26.18
CA LEU A 192 -13.53 8.64 26.41
C LEU A 192 -13.21 10.00 27.06
N ALA A 193 -14.04 11.02 26.82
CA ALA A 193 -13.98 12.31 27.48
C ALA A 193 -14.07 12.23 29.02
N HIS A 194 -14.68 11.19 29.58
CA HIS A 194 -14.70 10.95 31.03
C HIS A 194 -13.28 10.80 31.60
N TRP A 195 -12.35 10.28 30.81
CA TRP A 195 -10.94 10.16 31.16
C TRP A 195 -10.07 11.30 30.60
N SER A 196 -10.72 12.39 30.13
CA SER A 196 -10.09 13.56 29.51
C SER A 196 -9.31 13.22 28.24
N ILE A 197 -9.82 12.28 27.45
CA ILE A 197 -9.22 11.87 26.17
C ILE A 197 -10.05 12.45 25.04
N GLN A 198 -9.37 13.14 24.13
CA GLN A 198 -9.94 13.65 22.89
C GLN A 198 -9.47 12.74 21.75
N SER A 199 -10.42 12.09 21.10
CA SER A 199 -10.18 11.13 20.01
C SER A 199 -11.38 11.08 19.08
N ALA A 200 -11.19 10.56 17.87
CA ALA A 200 -12.28 10.28 16.95
C ALA A 200 -13.24 9.20 17.48
N ALA A 201 -12.71 8.16 18.15
CA ALA A 201 -13.53 7.24 18.94
C ALA A 201 -14.22 7.97 20.10
N PHE A 202 -15.53 7.76 20.25
CA PHE A 202 -16.31 8.31 21.34
C PHE A 202 -16.17 7.48 22.63
N ASN A 203 -16.07 6.16 22.53
CA ASN A 203 -16.05 5.23 23.65
C ASN A 203 -15.12 4.02 23.37
N PRO A 204 -14.83 3.16 24.38
CA PRO A 204 -14.02 1.96 24.21
C PRO A 204 -14.55 0.92 23.19
N GLU A 205 -15.85 0.89 22.90
CA GLU A 205 -16.41 0.01 21.86
C GLU A 205 -16.04 0.49 20.45
N GLU A 206 -16.13 1.79 20.18
CA GLU A 206 -15.64 2.37 18.93
C GLU A 206 -14.12 2.22 18.81
N LEU A 207 -13.40 2.37 19.93
CA LEU A 207 -11.96 2.13 20.01
C LEU A 207 -11.60 0.70 19.60
N GLU A 208 -12.39 -0.30 19.99
CA GLU A 208 -12.22 -1.70 19.60
C GLU A 208 -12.30 -1.88 18.08
N SER A 209 -13.32 -1.29 17.45
CA SER A 209 -13.53 -1.33 16.00
C SER A 209 -12.40 -0.63 15.23
N GLN A 210 -11.96 0.53 15.72
CA GLN A 210 -10.90 1.31 15.08
C GLN A 210 -9.52 0.65 15.24
N LEU A 211 -9.22 0.04 16.40
CA LEU A 211 -8.01 -0.76 16.59
C LEU A 211 -7.95 -1.99 15.67
N LEU A 212 -9.10 -2.65 15.43
CA LEU A 212 -9.21 -3.72 14.43
C LEU A 212 -8.88 -3.24 13.01
N ALA A 213 -9.20 -1.98 12.69
CA ALA A 213 -8.93 -1.35 11.40
C ALA A 213 -7.52 -0.74 11.29
N PHE A 214 -6.65 -0.95 12.28
CA PHE A 214 -5.30 -0.34 12.36
C PHE A 214 -5.34 1.19 12.38
N ASP A 215 -6.39 1.79 12.94
CA ASP A 215 -6.54 3.24 13.09
C ASP A 215 -5.53 3.78 14.11
N PRO A 216 -4.61 4.67 13.69
CA PRO A 216 -3.57 5.21 14.56
C PRO A 216 -4.10 6.07 15.71
N ASP A 217 -5.15 6.86 15.46
CA ASP A 217 -5.74 7.73 16.47
C ASP A 217 -6.37 6.89 17.58
N ALA A 218 -6.91 5.72 17.22
CA ALA A 218 -7.42 4.76 18.18
C ALA A 218 -6.29 4.13 19.02
N LEU A 219 -5.15 3.82 18.42
CA LEU A 219 -4.00 3.32 19.17
C LEU A 219 -3.45 4.36 20.16
N ASP A 220 -3.37 5.63 19.76
CA ASP A 220 -2.92 6.71 20.64
C ASP A 220 -3.94 7.03 21.75
N ALA A 221 -5.23 7.00 21.41
CA ALA A 221 -6.31 7.10 22.39
C ALA A 221 -6.27 5.94 23.39
N PHE A 222 -6.02 4.71 22.92
CA PHE A 222 -5.82 3.55 23.79
C PHE A 222 -4.60 3.71 24.70
N LYS A 223 -3.44 4.12 24.16
CA LYS A 223 -2.22 4.37 24.94
C LYS A 223 -2.44 5.44 26.03
N SER A 224 -3.30 6.41 25.75
CA SER A 224 -3.71 7.45 26.72
C SER A 224 -4.74 6.95 27.74
N TRP A 225 -5.64 6.07 27.31
CA TRP A 225 -6.73 5.50 28.13
C TRP A 225 -6.24 4.43 29.09
N HIS A 226 -5.40 3.52 28.63
CA HIS A 226 -4.89 2.37 29.38
C HIS A 226 -4.33 2.74 30.77
N PRO A 227 -3.46 3.75 30.96
CA PRO A 227 -2.96 4.12 32.29
C PRO A 227 -4.06 4.70 33.20
N LYS A 228 -5.11 5.32 32.65
CA LYS A 228 -6.23 5.88 33.42
C LYS A 228 -7.11 4.79 34.05
N VAL A 229 -7.14 3.61 33.44
CA VAL A 229 -7.92 2.45 33.90
C VAL A 229 -7.07 1.31 34.45
N SER A 230 -5.74 1.42 34.37
CA SER A 230 -4.78 0.39 34.81
C SER A 230 -3.81 0.89 35.90
N ALA A 231 -4.29 1.73 36.82
CA ALA A 231 -3.51 2.25 37.96
C ALA A 231 -2.17 2.93 37.56
N GLY A 232 -2.15 3.61 36.40
CA GLY A 232 -0.97 4.31 35.89
C GLY A 232 0.03 3.42 35.13
N ALA A 233 -0.22 2.11 34.99
CA ALA A 233 0.62 1.25 34.18
C ALA A 233 0.61 1.71 32.71
N LEU A 234 1.79 1.85 32.11
CA LEU A 234 1.91 2.16 30.68
C LEU A 234 1.72 0.90 29.84
N PHE A 235 1.22 1.08 28.62
CA PHE A 235 1.08 -0.01 27.67
C PHE A 235 2.43 -0.31 27.00
N ASP A 236 2.86 -1.58 27.07
CA ASP A 236 4.03 -2.09 26.36
C ASP A 236 3.59 -3.18 25.36
N PRO A 237 3.53 -2.87 24.05
CA PRO A 237 3.11 -3.81 23.04
C PRO A 237 3.88 -5.14 23.06
N GLN A 238 5.19 -5.12 23.33
CA GLN A 238 6.02 -6.32 23.28
C GLN A 238 5.70 -7.28 24.43
N ALA A 239 5.44 -6.73 25.63
CA ALA A 239 4.98 -7.51 26.77
C ALA A 239 3.65 -8.24 26.49
N PHE A 240 2.85 -7.73 25.54
CA PHE A 240 1.59 -8.34 25.10
C PHE A 240 1.70 -9.09 23.75
N GLY A 241 2.93 -9.34 23.28
CA GLY A 241 3.23 -10.15 22.09
C GLY A 241 3.04 -9.42 20.76
N GLY A 242 2.96 -8.08 20.76
CA GLY A 242 2.90 -7.27 19.56
C GLY A 242 4.28 -7.13 18.92
N MET A 243 4.38 -7.47 17.63
CA MET A 243 5.58 -7.27 16.81
C MET A 243 5.62 -5.87 16.18
N GLY A 244 6.83 -5.39 15.91
CA GLY A 244 7.05 -4.15 15.18
C GLY A 244 6.71 -4.29 13.69
N VAL A 245 6.51 -3.15 13.01
CA VAL A 245 6.08 -3.13 11.60
C VAL A 245 7.01 -3.91 10.66
N THR A 246 8.33 -3.85 10.87
CA THR A 246 9.30 -4.54 10.02
C THR A 246 9.14 -6.06 10.10
N ASP A 247 9.03 -6.59 11.32
CA ASP A 247 8.82 -8.03 11.55
C ASP A 247 7.43 -8.45 11.06
N ALA A 248 6.42 -7.59 11.26
CA ALA A 248 5.07 -7.85 10.78
C ALA A 248 5.01 -8.00 9.25
N PHE A 249 5.67 -7.10 8.51
CA PHE A 249 5.76 -7.20 7.05
C PHE A 249 6.54 -8.42 6.59
N LEU A 250 7.62 -8.76 7.30
CA LEU A 250 8.43 -9.93 6.97
C LEU A 250 7.62 -11.22 7.11
N GLU A 251 6.96 -11.41 8.25
CA GLU A 251 6.11 -12.58 8.51
C GLU A 251 4.95 -12.65 7.52
N ALA A 252 4.23 -11.54 7.28
CA ALA A 252 3.16 -11.50 6.29
C ALA A 252 3.65 -11.89 4.88
N ALA A 253 4.82 -11.39 4.47
CA ALA A 253 5.41 -11.76 3.19
C ALA A 253 5.80 -13.25 3.13
N MET A 254 6.26 -13.84 4.24
CA MET A 254 6.57 -15.27 4.32
C MET A 254 5.29 -16.13 4.21
N VAL A 255 4.21 -15.75 4.90
CA VAL A 255 2.91 -16.44 4.82
C VAL A 255 2.33 -16.35 3.41
N LEU A 256 2.26 -15.13 2.84
CA LEU A 256 1.81 -14.90 1.47
C LEU A 256 2.57 -15.77 0.46
N LYS A 257 3.88 -15.93 0.64
CA LYS A 257 4.70 -16.76 -0.24
C LYS A 257 4.43 -18.26 -0.06
N ARG A 258 4.38 -18.73 1.19
CA ARG A 258 4.25 -20.16 1.51
C ARG A 258 2.86 -20.70 1.20
N GLU A 259 1.83 -19.90 1.47
CA GLU A 259 0.44 -20.37 1.55
C GLU A 259 -0.44 -19.83 0.42
N HIS A 260 -0.09 -18.67 -0.14
CA HIS A 260 -0.90 -18.00 -1.18
C HIS A 260 -0.17 -17.84 -2.52
N GLY A 261 1.05 -18.34 -2.66
CA GLY A 261 1.80 -18.34 -3.93
C GLY A 261 2.31 -16.98 -4.41
N PHE A 262 2.35 -15.96 -3.53
CA PHE A 262 2.92 -14.66 -3.85
C PHE A 262 4.46 -14.70 -3.83
N ASN A 263 5.10 -13.76 -4.53
CA ASN A 263 6.55 -13.58 -4.44
C ASN A 263 6.96 -12.65 -3.28
N GLY A 264 6.00 -11.92 -2.71
CA GLY A 264 6.17 -11.01 -1.58
C GLY A 264 5.21 -9.82 -1.64
N ILE A 265 5.55 -8.76 -0.93
CA ILE A 265 4.80 -7.50 -0.87
C ILE A 265 5.58 -6.43 -1.63
N ALA A 266 4.91 -5.64 -2.45
CA ALA A 266 5.47 -4.46 -3.10
C ALA A 266 4.69 -3.22 -2.67
N VAL A 267 5.37 -2.29 -1.98
CA VAL A 267 4.76 -1.03 -1.55
C VAL A 267 5.03 0.04 -2.61
N ILE A 268 3.97 0.67 -3.12
CA ILE A 268 4.06 1.82 -4.01
C ILE A 268 3.43 3.02 -3.30
N TRP A 269 4.26 4.00 -2.95
CA TRP A 269 3.85 5.18 -2.20
C TRP A 269 3.87 6.41 -3.10
N ASP A 270 2.69 6.89 -3.48
CA ASP A 270 2.58 8.16 -4.21
C ASP A 270 2.58 9.34 -3.23
N GLU A 271 3.23 10.43 -3.61
CA GLU A 271 3.46 11.59 -2.73
C GLU A 271 4.29 11.28 -1.47
N PHE A 272 5.18 10.26 -1.51
CA PHE A 272 6.08 9.94 -0.39
C PHE A 272 6.90 11.14 0.12
N GLY A 273 7.31 12.05 -0.77
CA GLY A 273 8.02 13.27 -0.39
C GLY A 273 7.21 14.15 0.57
N TYR A 274 5.90 14.29 0.33
CA TYR A 274 4.99 15.03 1.21
C TYR A 274 4.86 14.36 2.58
N ALA A 275 4.79 13.03 2.61
CA ALA A 275 4.78 12.27 3.87
C ALA A 275 6.05 12.51 4.69
N ILE A 276 7.22 12.51 4.04
CA ILE A 276 8.50 12.82 4.72
C ILE A 276 8.56 14.26 5.21
N GLU A 277 8.11 15.24 4.41
CA GLU A 277 8.06 16.64 4.82
C GLU A 277 7.20 16.83 6.08
N ASN A 278 6.02 16.20 6.13
CA ASN A 278 5.16 16.24 7.32
C ASN A 278 5.87 15.64 8.55
N LEU A 279 6.61 14.54 8.37
CA LEU A 279 7.36 13.91 9.47
C LEU A 279 8.52 14.77 9.98
N VAL A 280 9.17 15.55 9.11
CA VAL A 280 10.30 16.43 9.47
C VAL A 280 9.84 17.77 10.05
N THR A 281 8.62 18.21 9.71
CA THR A 281 8.08 19.51 10.14
C THR A 281 7.43 19.46 11.53
N ILE A 282 7.14 18.27 12.07
CA ILE A 282 6.68 18.08 13.46
C ILE A 282 7.89 18.18 14.40
N HIS A 283 8.39 19.40 14.61
CA HIS A 283 9.34 19.79 15.64
C HIS A 283 8.90 21.07 16.34
#